data_AF-A0AAF0M8V9-F1
#
_entry.id   AF-A0AAF0M8V9-F1
#
_cell.length_a   1.000
_cell.length_b   1.000
_cell.length_c   1.000
_cell.angle_alpha   90.00
_cell.angle_beta   90.00
_cell.angle_gamma   90.00
#
_symmetry.space_group_name_H-M   'P 1'
#
loop_
_entity.id
_entity.type
_entity.pdbx_description
1 polymer ?
#
loop_
_entity_poly.entity_id
_entity_poly.type
_entity_poly.pdbx_seq_one_letter_code
_entity_poly.pdbx_strand_id
1 'polypeptide(L)'
;MKQLGLLEGSNIFGDEVPEKQPDPYRTADGEIRALPSKAILWYVKEHGLTLWATGAWPTIYFVTEDDQQQGVTIGEIVEDYQARDHKNNRA
;
A
#
# COMPACT_ATOMS: atom_id res chain seq x y z
N MET A 1 44.38 38.09 -19.83
CA MET A 1 43.41 37.96 -18.72
C MET A 1 42.06 37.67 -19.35
N LYS A 2 41.51 36.47 -19.12
CA LYS A 2 40.25 36.02 -19.74
C LYS A 2 39.07 36.36 -18.83
N GLN A 3 38.02 36.83 -19.48
CA GLN A 3 36.75 37.29 -18.94
C GLN A 3 36.03 36.18 -18.16
N LEU A 4 35.41 36.55 -17.03
CA LEU A 4 34.57 35.68 -16.20
C LEU A 4 33.33 35.28 -17.01
N GLY A 5 33.33 34.05 -17.52
CA GLY A 5 32.13 33.39 -18.02
C GLY A 5 31.25 33.02 -16.84
N LEU A 6 30.06 33.63 -16.83
CA LEU A 6 28.92 33.28 -16.01
C LEU A 6 28.74 31.75 -16.02
N LEU A 7 28.85 31.10 -14.86
CA LEU A 7 28.32 29.75 -14.69
C LEU A 7 26.81 29.88 -14.81
N GLU A 8 26.28 29.69 -16.02
CA GLU A 8 24.86 29.51 -16.21
C GLU A 8 24.43 28.33 -15.34
N GLY A 9 23.51 28.65 -14.42
CA GLY A 9 22.95 27.74 -13.45
C GLY A 9 22.59 26.44 -14.13
N SER A 10 23.26 25.39 -13.69
CA SER A 10 22.89 24.03 -13.97
C SER A 10 21.38 23.87 -13.68
N ASN A 11 20.58 23.60 -14.71
CA ASN A 11 19.24 23.04 -14.55
C ASN A 11 19.42 21.61 -13.99
N ILE A 12 19.57 21.48 -12.67
CA ILE A 12 19.87 20.17 -12.03
C ILE A 12 18.64 19.49 -11.43
N PHE A 13 17.48 20.14 -11.41
CA PHE A 13 16.26 19.52 -10.93
C PHE A 13 15.10 20.09 -11.74
N GLY A 14 14.76 19.40 -12.83
CA GLY A 14 13.35 19.35 -13.18
C GLY A 14 12.68 18.65 -12.00
N ASP A 15 11.92 19.40 -11.20
CA ASP A 15 10.97 18.85 -10.25
C ASP A 15 9.89 18.08 -11.05
N GLU A 16 10.25 16.92 -11.58
CA GLU A 16 9.27 15.85 -11.75
C GLU A 16 8.85 15.47 -10.33
N VAL A 17 7.83 16.16 -9.82
CA VAL A 17 6.96 15.57 -8.82
C VAL A 17 6.60 14.21 -9.39
N PRO A 18 7.01 13.07 -8.77
CA PRO A 18 6.68 11.78 -9.32
C PRO A 18 5.17 11.77 -9.49
N GLU A 19 4.74 11.69 -10.75
CA GLU A 19 3.34 11.73 -11.13
C GLU A 19 2.65 10.75 -10.18
N LYS A 20 1.78 11.27 -9.31
CA LYS A 20 1.29 10.56 -8.13
C LYS A 20 0.58 9.32 -8.64
N GLN A 21 1.32 8.22 -8.74
CA GLN A 21 0.82 7.02 -9.39
C GLN A 21 -0.43 6.62 -8.61
N PRO A 22 -1.55 6.34 -9.30
CA PRO A 22 -2.78 6.02 -8.61
C PRO A 22 -2.52 4.83 -7.70
N ASP A 23 -2.72 5.05 -6.39
CA ASP A 23 -2.54 3.98 -5.41
C ASP A 23 -3.47 2.81 -5.80
N PRO A 24 -2.92 1.61 -6.04
CA PRO A 24 -3.70 0.48 -6.55
C PRO A 24 -4.72 -0.01 -5.53
N TYR A 25 -4.62 0.43 -4.27
CA TYR A 25 -5.47 0.00 -3.17
C TYR A 25 -6.35 1.13 -2.61
N ARG A 26 -6.14 2.40 -2.99
CA ARG A 26 -6.99 3.53 -2.58
C ARG A 26 -7.59 4.34 -3.74
N THR A 27 -8.77 4.89 -3.52
CA THR A 27 -9.41 5.87 -4.42
C THR A 27 -8.64 7.19 -4.39
N ALA A 28 -8.95 8.10 -5.32
CA ALA A 28 -8.37 9.45 -5.30
C ALA A 28 -8.67 10.21 -4.00
N ASP A 29 -9.81 9.91 -3.38
CA ASP A 29 -10.26 10.48 -2.09
C ASP A 29 -9.60 9.79 -0.88
N GLY A 30 -8.75 8.80 -1.11
CA GLY A 30 -8.02 8.08 -0.07
C GLY A 30 -8.81 6.94 0.59
N GLU A 31 -9.99 6.58 0.08
CA GLU A 31 -10.75 5.43 0.58
C GLU A 31 -10.13 4.11 0.11
N ILE A 32 -10.22 3.04 0.91
CA ILE A 32 -9.75 1.72 0.49
C ILE A 32 -10.66 1.19 -0.62
N ARG A 33 -10.08 0.75 -1.74
CA ARG A 33 -10.81 0.16 -2.87
C ARG A 33 -11.51 -1.14 -2.48
N ALA A 34 -12.45 -1.58 -3.32
CA ALA A 34 -13.27 -2.76 -3.06
C ALA A 34 -12.45 -4.07 -2.91
N LEU A 35 -11.46 -4.31 -3.77
CA LEU A 35 -10.65 -5.53 -3.72
C LEU A 35 -9.84 -5.64 -2.40
N PRO A 36 -9.02 -4.64 -2.01
CA PRO A 36 -8.33 -4.68 -0.73
C PRO A 36 -9.27 -4.74 0.48
N SER A 37 -10.41 -4.06 0.43
CA SER A 37 -11.41 -4.14 1.50
C SER A 37 -11.91 -5.57 1.70
N LYS A 38 -12.18 -6.31 0.62
CA LYS A 38 -12.56 -7.74 0.68
C LYS A 38 -11.40 -8.60 1.20
N ALA A 39 -10.18 -8.34 0.75
CA ALA A 39 -8.99 -9.07 1.18
C ALA A 39 -8.74 -8.90 2.69
N ILE A 40 -8.86 -7.68 3.22
CA ILE A 40 -8.74 -7.39 4.67
C ILE A 40 -9.79 -8.17 5.46
N LEU A 41 -11.06 -8.13 5.05
CA LEU A 41 -12.14 -8.85 5.74
C LEU A 41 -11.93 -10.37 5.72
N TRP A 42 -11.44 -10.91 4.60
CA TRP A 42 -11.07 -12.32 4.51
C TRP A 42 -9.92 -12.64 5.45
N TYR A 43 -8.86 -11.83 5.47
CA TYR A 43 -7.67 -12.05 6.30
C TYR A 43 -8.01 -12.08 7.80
N VAL A 44 -8.84 -11.13 8.26
CA VAL A 44 -9.40 -11.10 9.63
C VAL A 44 -10.06 -12.44 9.97
N LYS A 45 -10.89 -12.95 9.06
CA LYS A 45 -11.69 -14.15 9.30
C LYS A 45 -10.87 -15.45 9.21
N GLU A 46 -9.93 -15.52 8.27
CA GLU A 46 -9.08 -16.69 8.05
C GLU A 46 -8.09 -16.88 9.20
N HIS A 47 -7.55 -15.79 9.73
CA HIS A 47 -6.50 -15.82 10.75
C HIS A 47 -7.02 -15.62 12.19
N GLY A 48 -8.34 -15.48 12.39
CA GLY A 48 -8.93 -15.25 13.71
C GLY A 48 -8.48 -13.94 14.36
N LEU A 49 -8.30 -12.90 13.55
CA LEU A 49 -7.77 -11.61 13.99
C LEU A 49 -8.89 -10.58 14.17
N THR A 50 -8.60 -9.51 14.93
CA THR A 50 -9.43 -8.31 15.00
C THR A 50 -8.73 -7.15 14.33
N LEU A 51 -9.45 -6.39 13.49
CA LEU A 51 -8.91 -5.19 12.86
C LEU A 51 -8.73 -4.07 13.89
N TRP A 52 -7.51 -3.57 14.06
CA TRP A 52 -7.21 -2.52 15.04
C TRP A 52 -7.07 -1.14 14.40
N ALA A 53 -6.25 -1.02 13.35
CA ALA A 53 -6.04 0.25 12.66
C ALA A 53 -5.77 0.06 11.16
N THR A 54 -6.46 0.86 10.35
CA THR A 54 -6.27 0.95 8.89
C THR A 54 -5.68 2.29 8.43
N GLY A 55 -5.42 3.20 9.38
CA GLY A 55 -4.92 4.55 9.11
C GLY A 55 -3.41 4.63 8.81
N ALA A 56 -2.64 3.59 9.16
CA ALA A 56 -1.18 3.57 9.06
C ALA A 56 -0.70 2.96 7.73
N TRP A 57 -0.91 3.66 6.62
CA TRP A 57 -0.56 3.13 5.29
C TRP A 57 0.96 2.93 5.10
N PRO A 58 1.42 1.85 4.42
CA PRO A 58 0.66 0.76 3.76
C PRO A 58 0.36 -0.46 4.66
N THR A 59 0.55 -0.34 5.97
CA THR A 59 0.45 -1.43 6.93
C THR A 59 -0.90 -1.45 7.63
N ILE A 60 -1.58 -2.59 7.60
CA ILE A 60 -2.79 -2.83 8.36
C ILE A 60 -2.40 -3.51 9.67
N TYR A 61 -2.90 -2.99 10.78
CA TYR A 61 -2.63 -3.56 12.08
C TYR A 61 -3.83 -4.33 12.60
N PHE A 62 -3.52 -5.52 13.10
CA PHE A 62 -4.46 -6.47 13.67
C PHE A 62 -4.07 -6.79 15.11
N VAL A 63 -5.03 -7.33 15.85
CA VAL A 63 -4.83 -7.88 17.19
C VAL A 63 -5.28 -9.33 17.18
N THR A 64 -4.45 -10.22 17.73
CA THR A 64 -4.77 -11.64 17.91
C THR A 64 -5.71 -11.85 19.11
N GLU A 65 -6.24 -13.06 19.29
CA GLU A 65 -7.02 -13.39 20.50
C GLU A 65 -6.22 -13.22 21.81
N ASP A 66 -4.89 -13.36 21.74
CA ASP A 66 -3.96 -13.17 22.87
C ASP A 66 -3.51 -11.69 23.06
N ASP A 67 -4.24 -10.74 22.47
CA ASP A 67 -3.99 -9.29 22.53
C ASP A 67 -2.60 -8.88 21.98
N GLN A 68 -2.03 -9.69 21.09
CA GLN A 68 -0.76 -9.37 20.43
C GLN A 68 -1.02 -8.58 19.15
N GLN A 69 -0.28 -7.47 18.95
CA GLN A 69 -0.38 -6.67 17.74
C GLN A 69 0.45 -7.26 16.60
N GLN A 70 -0.16 -7.35 15.42
CA GLN A 70 0.51 -7.77 14.19
C GLN A 70 0.27 -6.73 13.10
N GLY A 71 1.34 -6.27 12.46
CA GLY A 71 1.27 -5.42 11.26
C GLY A 71 1.52 -6.26 10.00
N VAL A 72 0.66 -6.12 9.00
CA VAL A 72 0.80 -6.78 7.69
C VAL A 72 0.57 -5.76 6.59
N THR A 73 1.35 -5.79 5.51
CA THR A 73 1.13 -4.84 4.42
C THR A 73 -0.14 -5.19 3.64
N ILE A 74 -0.82 -4.17 3.11
CA ILE A 74 -2.02 -4.42 2.29
C ILE A 74 -1.72 -5.22 1.02
N GLY A 75 -0.49 -5.11 0.49
CA GLY A 75 -0.04 -5.90 -0.66
C GLY A 75 -0.03 -7.40 -0.35
N GLU A 76 0.60 -7.79 0.75
CA GLU A 76 0.64 -9.20 1.20
C GLU A 76 -0.77 -9.77 1.40
N ILE A 77 -1.67 -9.00 2.03
CA ILE A 77 -3.06 -9.41 2.25
C ILE A 77 -3.80 -9.65 0.92
N VAL A 78 -3.59 -8.78 -0.08
CA VAL A 78 -4.23 -8.89 -1.40
C VAL A 78 -3.65 -10.08 -2.19
N GLU A 79 -2.34 -10.27 -2.15
CA GLU A 79 -1.67 -11.39 -2.81
C GLU A 79 -2.16 -12.74 -2.26
N ASP A 80 -2.24 -12.89 -0.93
CA ASP A 80 -2.76 -14.09 -0.28
C ASP A 80 -4.23 -14.36 -0.65
N TYR A 81 -5.05 -13.31 -0.66
CA TYR A 81 -6.46 -13.40 -1.05
C TYR A 81 -6.63 -13.86 -2.50
N GLN A 82 -5.82 -13.32 -3.42
CA GLN A 82 -5.87 -13.70 -4.84
C GLN A 82 -5.34 -15.12 -5.07
N ALA A 83 -4.26 -15.52 -4.38
CA ALA A 83 -3.73 -16.87 -4.45
C ALA A 83 -4.77 -17.93 -4.04
N ARG A 84 -5.65 -17.61 -3.07
CA ARG A 84 -6.81 -18.46 -2.72
C ARG A 84 -7.84 -18.53 -3.85
N ASP A 85 -8.23 -17.40 -4.44
CA ASP A 85 -9.22 -17.38 -5.52
C ASP A 85 -8.79 -18.23 -6.72
N HIS A 86 -7.50 -18.16 -7.08
CA HIS A 86 -6.91 -19.00 -8.12
C HIS A 86 -6.86 -20.50 -7.76
N LYS A 87 -6.74 -20.85 -6.48
CA LYS A 87 -6.84 -22.26 -6.02
C LYS A 87 -8.27 -22.78 -6.09
N ASN A 88 -9.27 -21.96 -5.77
CA ASN A 88 -10.69 -22.36 -5.81
C ASN A 88 -11.26 -22.49 -7.23
N ASN A 89 -10.75 -21.72 -8.20
CA ASN A 89 -11.17 -21.78 -9.61
C ASN A 89 -10.45 -22.87 -10.43
N ARG A 90 -9.62 -23.71 -9.79
CA ARG A 90 -8.90 -24.84 -10.42
C ARG A 90 -9.39 -26.22 -9.95
N ALA A 91 -10.36 -26.27 -9.04
CA ALA A 91 -11.03 -27.48 -8.58
C ALA A 91 -12.34 -27.69 -9.34
#